data_AF-B8MSM0-F1
#
_entry.id   AF-B8MSM0-F1
#
_cell.length_a   1.000
_cell.length_b   1.000
_cell.length_c   1.000
_cell.angle_alpha   90.00
_cell.angle_beta   90.00
_cell.angle_gamma   90.00
#
_symmetry.space_group_name_H-M   'P 1'
#
loop_
_entity.id
_entity.type
_entity.pdbx_description
1 polymer ?
#
loop_
_entity_poly.entity_id
_entity_poly.type
_entity_poly.pdbx_seq_one_letter_code
_entity_poly.pdbx_strand_id
1 'polypeptide(L)'
;MRGRPEFTTLRTNRQVYQEAKTVMLKGNQFIRVRMHGVFPLQLFFVPHQIPAVTFKQEAISKCKHYVMTHIINITFDPKIESLDNEEYLETIILREDLDLFLKALADAEILCPDPSLKNKHRITLHNPFGGTLSPNFTDCKNQKHLHGFKNFQIDGKIEPEVAKTISNEIKEDSPPNPQRLIKWVTLQKELGNGLYREISPLAAGAFWGRASRQVERLAHCSHWALVKAVGGEPFEDKFTALFFQLSANSLQGIIEIIPTCPPPEMSQYAAVVSQLFHVAGNADRVLGTKWTPDSVQLAKLHYRLAMIYRLADHDAMDA
;
A
#
# COMPACT_ATOMS: atom_id res chain seq x y z
N MET A 1 26.99 -39.77 -50.34
CA MET A 1 26.07 -39.14 -49.35
C MET A 1 26.81 -38.96 -48.03
N ARG A 2 27.34 -37.76 -47.75
CA ARG A 2 27.88 -37.40 -46.43
C ARG A 2 26.99 -36.30 -45.86
N GLY A 3 26.14 -36.63 -44.90
CA GLY A 3 25.38 -35.64 -44.13
C GLY A 3 26.36 -34.78 -43.35
N ARG A 4 26.32 -33.46 -43.56
CA ARG A 4 27.26 -32.51 -42.97
C ARG A 4 27.07 -32.46 -41.43
N PRO A 5 28.14 -32.59 -40.63
CA PRO A 5 28.09 -32.58 -39.16
C PRO A 5 27.57 -31.25 -38.56
N GLU A 6 27.60 -30.17 -39.33
CA GLU A 6 27.15 -28.83 -38.92
C GLU A 6 25.66 -28.77 -38.54
N PHE A 7 24.79 -29.50 -39.26
CA PHE A 7 23.35 -29.52 -38.96
C PHE A 7 23.02 -30.27 -37.67
N THR A 8 23.83 -31.27 -37.32
CA THR A 8 23.66 -32.07 -36.09
C THR A 8 24.01 -31.23 -34.87
N THR A 9 25.11 -30.47 -34.92
CA THR A 9 25.55 -29.57 -33.84
C THR A 9 24.60 -28.39 -33.63
N LEU A 10 24.06 -27.81 -34.71
CA LEU A 10 23.04 -26.74 -34.61
C LEU A 10 21.71 -27.27 -34.04
N ARG A 11 21.35 -28.52 -34.34
CA ARG A 11 20.17 -29.19 -33.76
C ARG A 11 20.33 -29.51 -32.29
N THR A 12 21.47 -30.06 -31.85
CA THR A 12 21.74 -30.30 -30.42
C THR A 12 21.79 -29.00 -29.64
N ASN A 13 22.39 -27.94 -30.18
CA ASN A 13 22.39 -26.63 -29.53
C ASN A 13 20.95 -26.08 -29.36
N ARG A 14 20.12 -26.20 -30.40
CA ARG A 14 18.71 -25.79 -30.34
C ARG A 14 17.90 -26.62 -29.35
N GLN A 15 18.12 -27.93 -29.29
CA GLN A 15 17.41 -28.81 -28.36
C GLN A 15 17.81 -28.51 -26.91
N VAL A 16 19.12 -28.44 -26.62
CA VAL A 16 19.64 -28.10 -25.28
C VAL A 16 19.14 -26.72 -24.86
N TYR A 17 19.12 -25.74 -25.76
CA TYR A 17 18.54 -24.43 -25.49
C TYR A 17 17.05 -24.52 -25.12
N GLN A 18 16.26 -25.31 -25.84
CA GLN A 18 14.84 -25.47 -25.54
C GLN A 18 14.58 -26.25 -24.25
N GLU A 19 15.40 -27.25 -23.93
CA GLU A 19 15.34 -27.99 -22.67
C GLU A 19 15.70 -27.08 -21.48
N ALA A 20 16.84 -26.38 -21.56
CA ALA A 20 17.26 -25.43 -20.53
C ALA A 20 16.23 -24.32 -20.33
N LYS A 21 15.67 -23.78 -21.43
CA LYS A 21 14.58 -22.81 -21.38
C LYS A 21 13.33 -23.39 -20.72
N THR A 22 12.97 -24.63 -21.03
CA THR A 22 11.81 -25.30 -20.40
C THR A 22 12.03 -25.46 -18.90
N VAL A 23 13.19 -25.93 -18.47
CA VAL A 23 13.54 -26.10 -17.05
C VAL A 23 13.52 -24.76 -16.31
N MET A 24 14.15 -23.73 -16.89
CA MET A 24 14.19 -22.39 -16.30
C MET A 24 12.78 -21.80 -16.13
N LEU A 25 11.91 -21.94 -17.15
CA LEU A 25 10.54 -21.42 -17.07
C LEU A 25 9.65 -22.23 -16.12
N LYS A 26 9.92 -23.52 -15.94
CA LYS A 26 9.21 -24.35 -14.96
C LYS A 26 9.60 -24.00 -13.52
N GLY A 27 10.89 -23.77 -13.28
CA GLY A 27 11.42 -23.43 -11.95
C GLY A 27 11.19 -21.98 -11.55
N ASN A 28 11.35 -21.04 -12.48
CA ASN A 28 11.31 -19.60 -12.22
C ASN A 28 10.24 -18.93 -13.08
N GLN A 29 9.02 -18.90 -12.55
CA GLN A 29 7.90 -18.25 -13.22
C GLN A 29 7.84 -16.78 -12.84
N PHE A 30 8.20 -15.90 -13.77
CA PHE A 30 8.27 -14.47 -13.53
C PHE A 30 6.94 -13.77 -13.77
N ILE A 31 6.60 -12.87 -12.85
CA ILE A 31 5.45 -11.98 -12.95
C ILE A 31 5.96 -10.56 -13.04
N ARG A 32 5.52 -9.86 -14.09
CA ARG A 32 5.79 -8.43 -14.25
C ARG A 32 4.70 -7.65 -13.54
N VAL A 33 5.08 -6.78 -12.62
CA VAL A 33 4.15 -5.88 -11.93
C VAL A 33 4.47 -4.45 -12.35
N ARG A 34 3.45 -3.72 -12.79
CA ARG A 34 3.54 -2.31 -13.12
C ARG A 34 2.49 -1.55 -12.32
N MET A 35 2.94 -0.57 -11.55
CA MET A 35 2.07 0.24 -10.68
C MET A 35 2.23 1.71 -11.04
N HIS A 36 1.13 2.35 -11.43
CA HIS A 36 1.05 3.78 -11.68
C HIS A 36 0.44 4.48 -10.45
N GLY A 37 1.05 5.58 -10.01
CA GLY A 37 0.62 6.34 -8.84
C GLY A 37 1.64 6.37 -7.70
N VAL A 38 1.23 6.90 -6.55
CA VAL A 38 2.14 7.41 -5.51
C VAL A 38 2.67 6.30 -4.56
N PHE A 39 4.00 6.27 -4.37
CA PHE A 39 4.83 5.50 -3.41
C PHE A 39 4.61 3.97 -3.27
N PRO A 40 4.62 3.19 -4.35
CA PRO A 40 4.40 1.74 -4.27
C PRO A 40 5.50 0.95 -3.50
N LEU A 41 6.74 1.42 -3.49
CA LEU A 41 7.81 0.73 -2.73
C LEU A 41 7.60 0.84 -1.21
N GLN A 42 7.29 2.03 -0.73
CA GLN A 42 7.16 2.34 0.71
C GLN A 42 5.85 1.80 1.30
N LEU A 43 4.82 1.67 0.47
CA LEU A 43 3.49 1.23 0.90
C LEU A 43 3.28 -0.29 0.79
N PHE A 44 3.85 -0.95 -0.23
CA PHE A 44 3.59 -2.37 -0.50
C PHE A 44 4.82 -3.25 -0.27
N PHE A 45 5.94 -2.94 -0.93
CA PHE A 45 7.08 -3.86 -0.97
C PHE A 45 7.85 -3.93 0.35
N VAL A 46 8.17 -2.78 0.94
CA VAL A 46 8.97 -2.73 2.18
C VAL A 46 8.20 -3.27 3.40
N PRO A 47 6.94 -2.85 3.68
CA PRO A 47 6.24 -3.30 4.88
C PRO A 47 5.91 -4.79 4.87
N HIS A 48 5.62 -5.35 3.69
CA HIS A 48 5.27 -6.76 3.52
C HIS A 48 6.47 -7.64 3.12
N GLN A 49 7.67 -7.06 3.04
CA GLN A 49 8.91 -7.75 2.69
C GLN A 49 8.80 -8.56 1.40
N ILE A 50 8.12 -8.00 0.39
CA ILE A 50 7.86 -8.69 -0.88
C ILE A 50 9.19 -8.81 -1.64
N PRO A 51 9.70 -10.03 -1.90
CA PRO A 51 10.92 -10.21 -2.67
C PRO A 51 10.70 -9.72 -4.11
N ALA A 52 11.59 -8.85 -4.56
CA ALA A 52 11.66 -8.46 -5.95
C ALA A 52 12.92 -9.03 -6.59
N VAL A 53 12.75 -9.67 -7.74
CA VAL A 53 13.88 -10.15 -8.56
C VAL A 53 14.68 -8.96 -9.05
N THR A 54 14.01 -7.90 -9.49
CA THR A 54 14.66 -6.65 -9.93
C THR A 54 13.66 -5.50 -10.06
N PHE A 55 14.13 -4.30 -9.72
CA PHE A 55 13.49 -3.02 -10.04
C PHE A 55 14.20 -2.28 -11.18
N LYS A 56 15.29 -2.84 -11.73
CA LYS A 56 16.09 -2.18 -12.77
C LYS A 56 15.39 -2.28 -14.12
N GLN A 57 14.97 -1.15 -14.66
CA GLN A 57 14.36 -0.99 -16.00
C GLN A 57 15.12 -1.76 -17.10
N GLU A 58 16.45 -1.72 -17.10
CA GLU A 58 17.26 -2.46 -18.08
C GLU A 58 17.11 -3.99 -18.00
N ALA A 59 16.99 -4.54 -16.80
CA ALA A 59 16.80 -5.97 -16.60
C ALA A 59 15.38 -6.38 -17.01
N ILE A 60 14.40 -5.52 -16.72
CA ILE A 60 12.99 -5.75 -17.05
C ILE A 60 12.76 -5.70 -18.56
N SER A 61 13.34 -4.73 -19.27
CA SER A 61 13.20 -4.63 -20.73
C SER A 61 13.83 -5.82 -21.48
N LYS A 62 14.88 -6.42 -20.92
CA LYS A 62 15.54 -7.61 -21.48
C LYS A 62 14.79 -8.91 -21.19
N CYS A 63 14.02 -8.97 -20.10
CA CYS A 63 13.23 -10.14 -19.76
C CYS A 63 11.98 -10.21 -20.67
N LYS A 64 11.84 -11.31 -21.40
CA LYS A 64 10.74 -11.54 -22.37
C LYS A 64 9.82 -12.68 -21.97
N HIS A 65 10.09 -13.34 -20.84
CA HIS A 65 9.46 -14.59 -20.47
C HIS A 65 8.70 -14.46 -19.16
N TYR A 66 7.61 -13.70 -19.21
CA TYR A 66 6.66 -13.58 -18.11
C TYR A 66 5.56 -14.61 -18.27
N VAL A 67 5.06 -15.14 -17.16
CA VAL A 67 3.79 -15.90 -17.15
C VAL A 67 2.59 -14.98 -16.94
N MET A 68 2.81 -13.79 -16.36
CA MET A 68 1.76 -12.83 -16.04
C MET A 68 2.30 -11.40 -16.07
N THR A 69 1.46 -10.47 -16.47
CA THR A 69 1.65 -9.02 -16.25
C THR A 69 0.48 -8.48 -15.47
N HIS A 70 0.75 -7.83 -14.34
CA HIS A 70 -0.24 -7.13 -13.52
C HIS A 70 -0.01 -5.63 -13.62
N ILE A 71 -0.96 -4.91 -14.20
CA ILE A 71 -0.95 -3.46 -14.26
C ILE A 71 -1.97 -2.94 -13.24
N ILE A 72 -1.51 -2.03 -12.39
CA ILE A 72 -2.29 -1.42 -11.32
C ILE A 72 -2.23 0.09 -11.54
N ASN A 73 -3.38 0.71 -11.78
CA ASN A 73 -3.48 2.16 -11.87
C ASN A 73 -4.21 2.68 -10.64
N ILE A 74 -3.52 3.49 -9.86
CA ILE A 74 -4.04 4.14 -8.65
C ILE A 74 -4.16 5.63 -8.95
N THR A 75 -5.38 6.13 -9.16
CA THR A 75 -5.64 7.55 -9.41
C THR A 75 -6.35 8.19 -8.21
N PHE A 76 -5.79 9.27 -7.68
CA PHE A 76 -6.43 10.18 -6.73
C PHE A 76 -7.01 11.35 -7.54
N ASP A 77 -8.33 11.48 -7.63
CA ASP A 77 -9.08 12.53 -8.34
C ASP A 77 -9.27 12.39 -9.89
N PRO A 78 -10.52 12.35 -10.42
CA PRO A 78 -10.81 12.39 -11.85
C PRO A 78 -10.38 13.67 -12.57
N LYS A 79 -10.07 14.78 -11.87
CA LYS A 79 -9.58 16.02 -12.50
C LYS A 79 -8.10 15.98 -12.86
N ILE A 80 -7.36 14.99 -12.36
CA ILE A 80 -5.95 14.74 -12.66
C ILE A 80 -5.82 13.48 -13.52
N GLU A 81 -6.76 13.27 -14.45
CA GLU A 81 -6.60 12.27 -15.52
C GLU A 81 -5.60 12.74 -16.60
N SER A 82 -5.07 13.97 -16.50
CA SER A 82 -4.22 14.61 -17.51
C SER A 82 -2.75 14.80 -17.13
N LEU A 83 -2.25 14.15 -16.07
CA LEU A 83 -0.80 14.09 -15.86
C LEU A 83 -0.27 12.84 -16.55
N ASP A 84 0.19 13.04 -17.79
CA ASP A 84 1.12 12.19 -18.54
C ASP A 84 2.50 12.07 -17.83
N ASN A 85 2.54 12.10 -16.50
CA ASN A 85 3.77 11.90 -15.74
C ASN A 85 3.99 10.39 -15.58
N GLU A 86 4.97 9.92 -16.34
CA GLU A 86 5.51 8.56 -16.49
C GLU A 86 6.07 7.90 -15.22
N GLU A 87 5.71 8.37 -14.02
CA GLU A 87 6.18 7.75 -12.77
C GLU A 87 5.37 6.49 -12.48
N TYR A 88 5.88 5.37 -12.98
CA TYR A 88 5.43 4.04 -12.63
C TYR A 88 6.55 3.26 -11.96
N LEU A 89 6.18 2.47 -10.95
CA LEU A 89 7.05 1.41 -10.48
C LEU A 89 6.87 0.21 -11.38
N GLU A 90 7.98 -0.30 -11.87
CA GLU A 90 8.02 -1.57 -12.56
C GLU A 90 8.97 -2.54 -11.86
N THR A 91 8.50 -3.76 -11.67
CA THR A 91 9.29 -4.79 -10.99
C THR A 91 8.93 -6.18 -11.50
N ILE A 92 9.83 -7.11 -11.23
CA ILE A 92 9.61 -8.53 -11.47
C ILE A 92 9.61 -9.24 -10.12
N ILE A 93 8.58 -10.02 -9.87
CA ILE A 93 8.47 -10.93 -8.73
C ILE A 93 8.41 -12.38 -9.23
N LEU A 94 8.68 -13.33 -8.34
CA LEU A 94 8.44 -14.74 -8.63
C LEU A 94 6.96 -15.07 -8.41
N ARG A 95 6.46 -16.07 -9.13
CA ARG A 95 5.07 -16.53 -8.98
C ARG A 95 4.79 -17.04 -7.56
N GLU A 96 5.78 -17.66 -6.91
CA GLU A 96 5.63 -18.13 -5.53
C GLU A 96 5.37 -16.97 -4.54
N ASP A 97 5.85 -15.77 -4.85
CA ASP A 97 5.63 -14.56 -4.06
C ASP A 97 4.33 -13.81 -4.44
N LEU A 98 3.59 -14.30 -5.43
CA LEU A 98 2.36 -13.64 -5.90
C LEU A 98 1.34 -13.50 -4.77
N ASP A 99 1.13 -14.55 -3.98
CA ASP A 99 0.16 -14.53 -2.88
C ASP A 99 0.53 -13.48 -1.81
N LEU A 100 1.82 -13.32 -1.54
CA LEU A 100 2.33 -12.28 -0.63
C LEU A 100 2.08 -10.88 -1.19
N PHE A 101 2.33 -10.68 -2.49
CA PHE A 101 2.07 -9.43 -3.19
C PHE A 101 0.58 -9.08 -3.21
N LEU A 102 -0.28 -10.04 -3.54
CA LEU A 102 -1.73 -9.84 -3.59
C LEU A 102 -2.33 -9.58 -2.22
N LYS A 103 -1.80 -10.25 -1.19
CA LYS A 103 -2.13 -9.92 0.20
C LYS A 103 -1.82 -8.46 0.47
N ALA A 104 -0.57 -8.01 0.26
CA ALA A 104 -0.15 -6.62 0.49
C ALA A 104 -0.99 -5.59 -0.27
N LEU A 105 -1.40 -5.92 -1.50
CA LEU A 105 -2.29 -5.09 -2.30
C LEU A 105 -3.67 -4.93 -1.63
N ALA A 106 -4.24 -6.03 -1.14
CA ALA A 106 -5.50 -6.00 -0.37
C ALA A 106 -5.35 -5.28 0.99
N ASP A 107 -4.17 -5.28 1.63
CA ASP A 107 -3.91 -4.42 2.79
C ASP A 107 -4.02 -2.95 2.39
N ALA A 108 -3.36 -2.55 1.32
CA ALA A 108 -3.25 -1.13 0.99
C ALA A 108 -4.59 -0.51 0.59
N GLU A 109 -5.49 -1.28 -0.03
CA GLU A 109 -6.84 -0.80 -0.34
C GLU A 109 -7.64 -0.48 0.94
N ILE A 110 -7.46 -1.29 1.99
CA ILE A 110 -8.00 -0.99 3.34
C ILE A 110 -7.32 0.25 3.95
N LEU A 111 -6.07 0.54 3.59
CA LEU A 111 -5.27 1.64 4.16
C LEU A 111 -5.37 2.96 3.36
N CYS A 112 -5.94 2.92 2.16
CA CYS A 112 -6.17 4.08 1.32
C CYS A 112 -7.58 4.04 0.71
N PRO A 113 -8.64 4.08 1.52
CA PRO A 113 -9.98 3.80 1.04
C PRO A 113 -10.63 5.09 0.52
N ASP A 114 -9.91 5.88 -0.27
CA ASP A 114 -10.51 7.08 -0.83
C ASP A 114 -11.63 6.66 -1.81
N PRO A 115 -12.89 7.10 -1.63
CA PRO A 115 -13.98 6.78 -2.56
C PRO A 115 -13.74 7.35 -3.98
N SER A 116 -12.80 8.29 -4.13
CA SER A 116 -12.32 8.76 -5.44
C SER A 116 -11.21 7.90 -6.04
N LEU A 117 -10.64 6.96 -5.27
CA LEU A 117 -9.59 6.05 -5.71
C LEU A 117 -10.16 5.06 -6.72
N LYS A 118 -9.94 5.31 -8.00
CA LYS A 118 -10.26 4.34 -9.05
C LYS A 118 -9.08 3.39 -9.22
N ASN A 119 -9.00 2.38 -8.36
CA ASN A 119 -8.08 1.27 -8.56
C ASN A 119 -8.51 0.47 -9.80
N LYS A 120 -7.77 0.58 -10.90
CA LYS A 120 -7.98 -0.25 -12.10
C LYS A 120 -6.89 -1.30 -12.17
N HIS A 121 -7.29 -2.56 -12.10
CA HIS A 121 -6.38 -3.71 -12.20
C HIS A 121 -6.58 -4.40 -13.53
N ARG A 122 -5.48 -4.59 -14.26
CA ARG A 122 -5.46 -5.36 -15.51
C ARG A 122 -4.43 -6.47 -15.37
N ILE A 123 -4.89 -7.72 -15.44
CA ILE A 123 -4.01 -8.88 -15.46
C ILE A 123 -3.99 -9.44 -16.89
N THR A 124 -2.80 -9.63 -17.42
CA THR A 124 -2.59 -10.31 -18.71
C THR A 124 -1.81 -11.59 -18.47
N LEU A 125 -2.41 -12.73 -18.81
CA LEU A 125 -1.77 -14.04 -18.73
C LEU A 125 -1.05 -14.34 -20.04
N HIS A 126 0.23 -14.68 -19.93
CA HIS A 126 1.12 -14.97 -21.06
C HIS A 126 1.44 -16.47 -21.11
N ASN A 127 1.67 -16.99 -22.30
CA ASN A 127 2.19 -18.36 -22.47
C ASN A 127 3.65 -18.30 -22.98
N PRO A 128 4.65 -18.18 -22.08
CA PRO A 128 6.06 -18.18 -22.49
C PRO A 128 6.54 -19.56 -22.96
N PHE A 129 5.72 -20.61 -22.76
CA PHE A 129 6.01 -21.99 -23.13
C PHE A 129 5.65 -22.33 -24.58
N GLY A 130 4.92 -21.49 -25.32
CA GLY A 130 4.42 -21.81 -26.66
C GLY A 130 5.47 -22.23 -27.69
N GLY A 131 6.75 -21.90 -27.46
CA GLY A 131 7.89 -22.34 -28.28
C GLY A 131 8.82 -23.34 -27.60
N THR A 132 8.39 -23.98 -26.52
CA THR A 132 9.17 -24.92 -25.69
C THR A 132 8.65 -26.36 -25.82
N LEU A 133 9.30 -27.32 -25.15
CA LEU A 133 8.88 -28.72 -25.11
C LEU A 133 7.63 -28.96 -24.24
N SER A 134 7.09 -27.93 -23.57
CA SER A 134 5.90 -28.05 -22.72
C SER A 134 4.91 -26.90 -22.92
N PRO A 135 4.34 -26.72 -24.13
CA PRO A 135 3.56 -25.54 -24.50
C PRO A 135 2.26 -25.35 -23.70
N ASN A 136 1.76 -26.40 -23.04
CA ASN A 136 0.51 -26.39 -22.25
C ASN A 136 0.77 -26.41 -20.73
N PHE A 137 1.98 -26.05 -20.28
CA PHE A 137 2.35 -26.11 -18.87
C PHE A 137 1.49 -25.21 -17.95
N THR A 138 0.84 -24.19 -18.51
CA THR A 138 0.09 -23.18 -17.76
C THR A 138 -1.42 -23.41 -17.69
N ASP A 139 -1.94 -24.56 -18.14
CA ASP A 139 -3.38 -24.81 -18.19
C ASP A 139 -4.03 -24.86 -16.77
N CYS A 140 -4.72 -23.75 -16.46
CA CYS A 140 -5.91 -23.55 -15.63
C CYS A 140 -5.99 -24.04 -14.16
N LYS A 141 -5.02 -24.76 -13.57
CA LYS A 141 -5.21 -25.34 -12.22
C LYS A 141 -4.63 -24.58 -11.01
N ASN A 142 -3.92 -23.47 -11.21
CA ASN A 142 -3.10 -22.86 -10.14
C ASN A 142 -3.36 -21.35 -9.92
N GLN A 143 -4.61 -20.90 -9.85
CA GLN A 143 -4.95 -19.51 -9.55
C GLN A 143 -5.85 -19.44 -8.32
N LYS A 144 -5.34 -18.88 -7.22
CA LYS A 144 -6.09 -18.54 -6.00
C LYS A 144 -5.69 -17.12 -5.57
N HIS A 145 -6.53 -16.47 -4.77
CA HIS A 145 -6.23 -15.25 -4.00
C HIS A 145 -6.31 -13.88 -4.69
N LEU A 146 -7.34 -13.65 -5.50
CA LEU A 146 -7.74 -12.28 -5.87
C LEU A 146 -9.17 -12.05 -5.35
N HIS A 147 -9.37 -11.07 -4.48
CA HIS A 147 -10.70 -10.65 -3.98
C HIS A 147 -10.68 -9.14 -3.71
N GLY A 148 -11.84 -8.49 -3.76
CA GLY A 148 -12.05 -7.07 -3.41
C GLY A 148 -11.88 -6.02 -4.50
N PHE A 149 -11.55 -6.37 -5.75
CA PHE A 149 -11.26 -5.37 -6.80
C PHE A 149 -12.47 -5.08 -7.71
N LYS A 150 -13.08 -3.89 -7.55
CA LYS A 150 -14.29 -3.49 -8.31
C LYS A 150 -14.05 -3.30 -9.81
N ASN A 151 -12.89 -2.77 -10.20
CA ASN A 151 -12.50 -2.56 -11.61
C ASN A 151 -11.36 -3.51 -12.01
N PHE A 152 -11.72 -4.77 -12.24
CA PHE A 152 -10.77 -5.84 -12.55
C PHE A 152 -11.00 -6.40 -13.96
N GLN A 153 -9.94 -6.43 -14.78
CA GLN A 153 -9.95 -7.01 -16.14
C GLN A 153 -8.90 -8.12 -16.27
N ILE A 154 -9.32 -9.26 -16.82
CA ILE A 154 -8.43 -10.38 -17.19
C ILE A 154 -8.36 -10.43 -18.72
N ASP A 155 -7.15 -10.34 -19.27
CA ASP A 155 -6.87 -10.54 -20.69
C ASP A 155 -5.89 -11.72 -20.89
N GLY A 156 -5.85 -12.28 -22.10
CA GLY A 156 -4.86 -13.28 -22.51
C GLY A 156 -5.45 -14.66 -22.81
N LYS A 157 -4.60 -15.69 -22.81
CA LYS A 157 -4.99 -17.08 -23.09
C LYS A 157 -5.63 -17.73 -21.85
N ILE A 158 -6.89 -17.41 -21.59
CA ILE A 158 -7.71 -18.04 -20.57
C ILE A 158 -9.08 -18.37 -21.17
N GLU A 159 -9.68 -19.46 -20.71
CA GLU A 159 -11.04 -19.81 -21.09
C GLU A 159 -12.02 -18.73 -20.58
N PRO A 160 -12.93 -18.20 -21.43
CA PRO A 160 -13.81 -17.10 -21.06
C PRO A 160 -14.66 -17.35 -19.81
N GLU A 161 -15.12 -18.59 -19.62
CA GLU A 161 -15.93 -18.98 -18.45
C GLU A 161 -15.11 -18.93 -17.15
N VAL A 162 -13.85 -19.34 -17.20
CA VAL A 162 -12.93 -19.27 -16.05
C VAL A 162 -12.60 -17.81 -15.74
N ALA A 163 -12.34 -16.99 -16.75
CA ALA A 163 -12.09 -15.55 -16.56
C ALA A 163 -13.31 -14.84 -15.95
N LYS A 164 -14.53 -15.19 -16.38
CA LYS A 164 -15.77 -14.64 -15.84
C LYS A 164 -16.00 -15.07 -14.39
N THR A 165 -15.79 -16.35 -14.09
CA THR A 165 -15.94 -16.90 -12.72
C THR A 165 -14.96 -16.22 -11.77
N ILE A 166 -13.67 -16.16 -12.15
CA ILE A 166 -12.63 -15.49 -11.36
C ILE A 166 -12.95 -14.00 -11.23
N SER A 167 -13.36 -13.31 -12.30
CA SER A 167 -13.72 -11.89 -12.22
C SER A 167 -14.87 -11.63 -11.25
N ASN A 168 -15.86 -12.53 -11.17
CA ASN A 168 -16.96 -12.41 -10.23
C ASN A 168 -16.52 -12.67 -8.79
N GLU A 169 -15.73 -13.71 -8.54
CA GLU A 169 -15.15 -14.02 -7.23
C GLU A 169 -14.20 -12.91 -6.73
N ILE A 170 -13.50 -12.23 -7.66
CA ILE A 170 -12.66 -11.08 -7.37
C ILE A 170 -13.46 -9.85 -6.98
N LYS A 171 -14.64 -9.68 -7.60
CA LYS A 171 -15.51 -8.53 -7.35
C LYS A 171 -16.34 -8.68 -6.07
N GLU A 172 -16.38 -9.87 -5.48
CA GLU A 172 -16.97 -10.04 -4.15
C GLU A 172 -16.10 -9.28 -3.12
N ASP A 173 -16.72 -8.29 -2.47
CA ASP A 173 -16.09 -7.48 -1.43
C ASP A 173 -15.63 -8.43 -0.30
N SER A 174 -14.32 -8.56 -0.10
CA SER A 174 -13.80 -9.30 1.04
C SER A 174 -14.30 -8.68 2.35
N PRO A 175 -14.72 -9.49 3.34
CA PRO A 175 -15.19 -8.93 4.59
C PRO A 175 -14.06 -8.10 5.23
N PRO A 176 -14.35 -6.89 5.71
CA PRO A 176 -13.35 -6.06 6.35
C PRO A 176 -12.74 -6.81 7.55
N ASN A 177 -11.45 -6.58 7.81
CA ASN A 177 -10.74 -7.19 8.92
C ASN A 177 -10.34 -6.12 9.96
N PRO A 178 -11.15 -5.91 11.01
CA PRO A 178 -10.91 -4.89 12.03
C PRO A 178 -9.59 -5.11 12.80
N GLN A 179 -9.21 -6.37 13.03
CA GLN A 179 -7.95 -6.69 13.73
C GLN A 179 -6.73 -6.27 12.92
N ARG A 180 -6.82 -6.33 11.59
CA ARG A 180 -5.76 -5.85 10.71
C ARG A 180 -5.54 -4.34 10.85
N LEU A 181 -6.63 -3.58 10.91
CA LEU A 181 -6.59 -2.14 11.11
C LEU A 181 -5.95 -1.77 12.45
N ILE A 182 -6.33 -2.45 13.54
CA ILE A 182 -5.70 -2.27 14.86
C ILE A 182 -4.19 -2.52 14.78
N LYS A 183 -3.77 -3.63 14.16
CA LYS A 183 -2.34 -3.97 14.01
C LYS A 183 -1.60 -2.88 13.24
N TRP A 184 -2.18 -2.39 12.15
CA TRP A 184 -1.57 -1.33 11.35
C TRP A 184 -1.43 -0.02 12.14
N VAL A 185 -2.50 0.48 12.78
CA VAL A 185 -2.43 1.73 13.57
C VAL A 185 -1.44 1.59 14.74
N THR A 186 -1.41 0.42 15.39
CA THR A 186 -0.44 0.11 16.45
C THR A 186 0.99 0.17 15.91
N LEU A 187 1.26 -0.46 14.76
CA LEU A 187 2.57 -0.41 14.12
C LEU A 187 2.98 1.03 13.79
N GLN A 188 2.08 1.84 13.22
CA GLN A 188 2.39 3.24 12.93
C GLN A 188 2.73 4.02 14.20
N LYS A 189 2.00 3.79 15.29
CA LYS A 189 2.29 4.40 16.59
C LYS A 189 3.69 4.02 17.08
N GLU A 190 4.03 2.73 17.07
CA GLU A 190 5.32 2.24 17.56
C GLU A 190 6.50 2.69 16.68
N LEU A 191 6.33 2.73 15.36
CA LEU A 191 7.34 3.28 14.44
C LEU A 191 7.59 4.76 14.73
N GLY A 192 6.52 5.56 14.93
CA GLY A 192 6.68 6.95 15.33
C GLY A 192 7.32 7.11 16.71
N ASN A 193 7.00 6.22 17.67
CA ASN A 193 7.67 6.20 18.98
C ASN A 193 9.16 5.87 18.88
N GLY A 194 9.55 5.01 17.94
CA GLY A 194 10.95 4.73 17.62
C GLY A 194 11.64 5.95 17.04
N LEU A 195 11.03 6.56 16.00
CA LEU A 195 11.54 7.80 15.38
C LEU A 195 11.74 8.93 16.39
N TYR A 196 10.80 9.10 17.33
CA TYR A 196 10.88 10.14 18.35
C TYR A 196 12.06 9.94 19.30
N ARG A 197 12.36 8.69 19.66
CA ARG A 197 13.44 8.35 20.59
C ARG A 197 14.83 8.35 19.95
N GLU A 198 14.91 7.93 18.68
CA GLU A 198 16.20 7.54 18.09
C GLU A 198 16.69 8.48 16.98
N ILE A 199 15.80 9.17 16.27
CA ILE A 199 16.15 9.88 15.03
C ILE A 199 15.79 11.35 15.11
N SER A 200 14.50 11.65 15.17
CA SER A 200 14.02 13.02 15.06
C SER A 200 12.58 13.12 15.60
N PRO A 201 12.36 13.90 16.67
CA PRO A 201 11.03 14.22 17.16
C PRO A 201 10.14 14.88 16.09
N LEU A 202 10.73 15.72 15.22
CA LEU A 202 10.06 16.33 14.07
C LEU A 202 9.56 15.27 13.09
N ALA A 203 10.43 14.33 12.68
CA ALA A 203 10.04 13.26 11.76
C ALA A 203 8.93 12.38 12.35
N ALA A 204 8.99 12.11 13.66
CA ALA A 204 7.95 11.38 14.38
C ALA A 204 6.61 12.12 14.38
N GLY A 205 6.61 13.43 14.65
CA GLY A 205 5.42 14.29 14.58
C GLY A 205 4.72 14.22 13.22
N ALA A 206 5.48 14.39 12.15
CA ALA A 206 4.97 14.28 10.78
C ALA A 206 4.46 12.85 10.47
N PHE A 207 5.14 11.82 10.98
CA PHE A 207 4.76 10.42 10.79
C PHE A 207 3.42 10.09 11.47
N TRP A 208 3.25 10.44 12.74
CA TRP A 208 1.98 10.28 13.45
C TRP A 208 0.86 11.08 12.80
N GLY A 209 1.12 12.31 12.35
CA GLY A 209 0.12 13.15 11.70
C GLY A 209 -0.33 12.61 10.35
N ARG A 210 0.56 11.94 9.61
CA ARG A 210 0.19 11.23 8.38
C ARG A 210 -0.67 10.01 8.68
N ALA A 211 -0.31 9.23 9.70
CA ALA A 211 -1.08 8.06 10.11
C ALA A 211 -2.47 8.45 10.63
N SER A 212 -2.61 9.52 11.43
CA SER A 212 -3.91 9.99 11.90
C SER A 212 -4.80 10.44 10.73
N ARG A 213 -4.28 11.22 9.77
CA ARG A 213 -5.05 11.61 8.57
C ARG A 213 -5.53 10.41 7.75
N GLN A 214 -4.76 9.32 7.68
CA GLN A 214 -5.19 8.10 7.01
C GLN A 214 -6.35 7.42 7.76
N VAL A 215 -6.30 7.40 9.09
CA VAL A 215 -7.41 6.89 9.92
C VAL A 215 -8.66 7.76 9.79
N GLU A 216 -8.52 9.09 9.79
CA GLU A 216 -9.62 10.02 9.55
C GLU A 216 -10.27 9.78 8.19
N ARG A 217 -9.45 9.63 7.13
CA ARG A 217 -9.96 9.27 5.80
C ARG A 217 -10.74 7.96 5.82
N LEU A 218 -10.21 6.94 6.49
CA LEU A 218 -10.90 5.65 6.64
C LEU A 218 -12.31 5.81 7.24
N ALA A 219 -12.48 6.72 8.21
CA ALA A 219 -13.77 6.98 8.83
C ALA A 219 -14.82 7.56 7.87
N HIS A 220 -14.37 8.25 6.82
CA HIS A 220 -15.21 8.82 5.77
C HIS A 220 -15.55 7.83 4.65
N CYS A 221 -15.01 6.61 4.70
CA CYS A 221 -15.23 5.60 3.67
C CYS A 221 -16.56 4.88 3.85
N SER A 222 -17.20 4.50 2.74
CA SER A 222 -18.46 3.75 2.75
C SER A 222 -18.37 2.42 3.49
N HIS A 223 -17.19 1.80 3.53
CA HIS A 223 -16.95 0.54 4.23
C HIS A 223 -16.73 0.70 5.74
N TRP A 224 -16.56 1.92 6.27
CA TRP A 224 -16.29 2.14 7.69
C TRP A 224 -17.41 1.61 8.59
N ALA A 225 -18.66 1.81 8.20
CA ALA A 225 -19.82 1.27 8.92
C ALA A 225 -19.76 -0.27 9.02
N LEU A 226 -19.34 -0.94 7.94
CA LEU A 226 -19.18 -2.40 7.92
C LEU A 226 -18.00 -2.85 8.79
N VAL A 227 -16.87 -2.14 8.74
CA VAL A 227 -15.71 -2.42 9.60
C VAL A 227 -16.09 -2.35 11.08
N LYS A 228 -16.82 -1.30 11.47
CA LYS A 228 -17.33 -1.14 12.84
C LYS A 228 -18.29 -2.27 13.23
N ALA A 229 -19.24 -2.60 12.36
CA ALA A 229 -20.19 -3.68 12.61
C ALA A 229 -19.49 -5.04 12.80
N VAL A 230 -18.45 -5.34 12.02
CA VAL A 230 -17.67 -6.59 12.14
C VAL A 230 -16.76 -6.57 13.38
N GLY A 231 -16.19 -5.42 13.74
CA GLY A 231 -15.26 -5.30 14.85
C GLY A 231 -15.93 -5.27 16.23
N GLY A 232 -17.13 -4.70 16.29
CA GLY A 232 -17.87 -4.47 17.52
C GLY A 232 -17.23 -3.40 18.42
N GLU A 233 -17.84 -3.18 19.57
CA GLU A 233 -17.45 -2.15 20.55
C GLU A 233 -15.98 -2.25 21.03
N PRO A 234 -15.41 -3.44 21.33
CA PRO A 234 -14.01 -3.52 21.74
C PRO A 234 -13.02 -3.08 20.66
N PHE A 235 -13.36 -3.28 19.38
CA PHE A 235 -12.57 -2.76 18.26
C PHE A 235 -12.69 -1.24 18.18
N GLU A 236 -13.92 -0.71 18.23
CA GLU A 236 -14.17 0.73 18.17
C GLU A 236 -13.40 1.47 19.26
N ASP A 237 -13.50 1.02 20.51
CA ASP A 237 -12.82 1.65 21.65
C ASP A 237 -11.30 1.65 21.48
N LYS A 238 -10.72 0.50 21.11
CA LYS A 238 -9.28 0.37 20.93
C LYS A 238 -8.79 1.19 19.74
N PHE A 239 -9.55 1.20 18.64
CA PHE A 239 -9.19 1.91 17.42
C PHE A 239 -9.26 3.42 17.64
N THR A 240 -10.32 3.93 18.28
CA THR A 240 -10.48 5.35 18.62
C THR A 240 -9.43 5.82 19.62
N ALA A 241 -9.12 5.00 20.64
CA ALA A 241 -8.04 5.32 21.58
C ALA A 241 -6.66 5.42 20.88
N LEU A 242 -6.37 4.55 19.90
CA LEU A 242 -5.14 4.62 19.11
C LEU A 242 -5.13 5.86 18.20
N PHE A 243 -6.26 6.20 17.57
CA PHE A 243 -6.39 7.41 16.77
C PHE A 243 -6.16 8.68 17.60
N PHE A 244 -6.76 8.75 18.80
CA PHE A 244 -6.49 9.81 19.77
C PHE A 244 -4.99 9.94 20.05
N GLN A 245 -4.31 8.82 20.32
CA GLN A 245 -2.88 8.82 20.62
C GLN A 245 -2.03 9.33 19.44
N LEU A 246 -2.33 8.94 18.20
CA LEU A 246 -1.61 9.44 17.02
C LEU A 246 -1.76 10.96 16.88
N SER A 247 -2.98 11.48 16.95
CA SER A 247 -3.26 12.91 16.83
C SER A 247 -2.63 13.70 17.97
N ALA A 248 -2.74 13.21 19.21
CA ALA A 248 -2.14 13.84 20.37
C ALA A 248 -0.60 13.81 20.31
N ASN A 249 0.02 12.72 19.86
CA ASN A 249 1.48 12.62 19.73
C ASN A 249 2.01 13.50 18.59
N SER A 250 1.22 13.73 17.54
CA SER A 250 1.58 14.70 16.49
C SER A 250 1.79 16.10 17.07
N LEU A 251 0.95 16.52 18.03
CA LEU A 251 1.14 17.78 18.77
C LEU A 251 2.45 17.78 19.59
N GLN A 252 2.87 16.63 20.14
CA GLN A 252 4.16 16.53 20.81
C GLN A 252 5.31 16.83 19.85
N GLY A 253 5.24 16.33 18.62
CA GLY A 253 6.23 16.66 17.59
C GLY A 253 6.29 18.17 17.31
N ILE A 254 5.15 18.86 17.33
CA ILE A 254 5.09 20.32 17.10
C ILE A 254 5.75 21.11 18.24
N ILE A 255 5.60 20.69 19.49
CA ILE A 255 6.28 21.32 20.65
C ILE A 255 7.80 21.39 20.44
N GLU A 256 8.38 20.35 19.84
CA GLU A 256 9.82 20.28 19.59
C GLU A 256 10.26 21.16 18.39
N ILE A 257 9.33 21.51 17.49
CA ILE A 257 9.62 22.28 16.28
C ILE A 257 9.55 23.77 16.55
N ILE A 258 8.57 24.23 17.32
CA ILE A 258 8.28 25.65 17.53
C ILE A 258 9.55 26.46 17.88
N PRO A 259 10.41 26.03 18.84
CA PRO A 259 11.61 26.80 19.19
C PRO A 259 12.65 26.96 18.07
N THR A 260 12.54 26.16 17.01
CA THR A 260 13.46 26.17 15.86
C THR A 260 12.83 26.79 14.61
N CYS A 261 11.57 27.20 14.69
CA CYS A 261 10.77 27.64 13.57
C CYS A 261 10.84 29.17 13.42
N PRO A 262 11.16 29.71 12.24
CA PRO A 262 11.18 31.15 12.06
C PRO A 262 9.75 31.76 12.16
N PRO A 263 9.61 33.01 12.66
CA PRO A 263 8.31 33.65 12.88
C PRO A 263 7.29 33.59 11.71
N PRO A 264 7.67 33.79 10.43
CA PRO A 264 6.70 33.70 9.34
C PRO A 264 6.09 32.31 9.15
N GLU A 265 6.80 31.25 9.54
CA GLU A 265 6.31 29.86 9.43
C GLU A 265 5.41 29.46 10.61
N MET A 266 5.49 30.13 11.76
CA MET A 266 4.64 29.84 12.93
C MET A 266 3.14 30.00 12.64
N SER A 267 2.77 30.94 11.76
CA SER A 267 1.38 31.11 11.33
C SER A 267 0.79 29.86 10.65
N GLN A 268 1.63 29.09 9.95
CA GLN A 268 1.23 27.84 9.29
C GLN A 268 1.01 26.72 10.32
N TYR A 269 1.82 26.70 11.40
CA TYR A 269 1.66 25.73 12.48
C TYR A 269 0.40 25.98 13.31
N ALA A 270 -0.04 27.22 13.50
CA ALA A 270 -1.25 27.52 14.26
C ALA A 270 -2.50 26.81 13.70
N ALA A 271 -2.67 26.79 12.36
CA ALA A 271 -3.76 26.08 11.71
C ALA A 271 -3.66 24.56 11.92
N VAL A 272 -2.46 23.99 11.79
CA VAL A 272 -2.20 22.56 11.98
C VAL A 272 -2.45 22.14 13.43
N VAL A 273 -2.01 22.95 14.41
CA VAL A 273 -2.20 22.71 15.83
C VAL A 273 -3.68 22.70 16.18
N SER A 274 -4.42 23.72 15.72
CA SER A 274 -5.87 23.80 15.93
C SER A 274 -6.57 22.57 15.36
N GLN A 275 -6.24 22.19 14.12
CA GLN A 275 -6.80 20.99 13.50
C GLN A 275 -6.49 19.72 14.30
N LEU A 276 -5.22 19.47 14.64
CA LEU A 276 -4.82 18.26 15.37
C LEU A 276 -5.43 18.19 16.77
N PHE A 277 -5.53 19.33 17.47
CA PHE A 277 -6.18 19.42 18.77
C PHE A 277 -7.67 19.09 18.67
N HIS A 278 -8.38 19.67 17.69
CA HIS A 278 -9.79 19.39 17.46
C HIS A 278 -10.02 17.93 17.07
N VAL A 279 -9.19 17.38 16.19
CA VAL A 279 -9.28 15.97 15.75
C VAL A 279 -9.01 15.02 16.93
N ALA A 280 -8.00 15.29 17.75
CA ALA A 280 -7.72 14.48 18.94
C ALA A 280 -8.86 14.57 19.96
N GLY A 281 -9.31 15.79 20.30
CA GLY A 281 -10.35 16.02 21.31
C GLY A 281 -11.74 15.50 20.90
N ASN A 282 -12.00 15.37 19.60
CA ASN A 282 -13.26 14.86 19.05
C ASN A 282 -13.06 13.50 18.32
N ALA A 283 -12.09 12.69 18.75
CA ALA A 283 -11.79 11.40 18.12
C ALA A 283 -13.04 10.50 18.00
N ASP A 284 -13.91 10.55 18.99
CA ASP A 284 -15.21 9.88 19.05
C ASP A 284 -16.13 10.29 17.90
N ARG A 285 -16.25 11.60 17.65
CA ARG A 285 -17.10 12.16 16.59
C ARG A 285 -16.52 11.90 15.21
N VAL A 286 -15.20 12.03 15.05
CA VAL A 286 -14.51 11.78 13.78
C VAL A 286 -14.73 10.32 13.35
N LEU A 287 -14.64 9.36 14.28
CA LEU A 287 -14.82 7.94 13.98
C LEU A 287 -16.26 7.46 14.13
N GLY A 288 -17.14 8.28 14.71
CA GLY A 288 -18.52 7.93 15.03
C GLY A 288 -18.60 6.73 15.99
N THR A 289 -17.84 6.78 17.08
CA THR A 289 -17.78 5.75 18.13
C THR A 289 -18.26 6.31 19.47
N LYS A 290 -18.49 5.44 20.47
CA LYS A 290 -18.90 5.86 21.83
C LYS A 290 -17.72 6.12 22.77
N TRP A 291 -16.52 5.75 22.36
CA TRP A 291 -15.31 5.93 23.15
C TRP A 291 -15.10 7.41 23.48
N THR A 292 -14.71 7.74 24.70
CA THR A 292 -14.33 9.11 25.07
C THR A 292 -12.98 9.11 25.79
N PRO A 293 -12.16 10.15 25.60
CA PRO A 293 -10.89 10.25 26.29
C PRO A 293 -11.12 10.44 27.80
N ASP A 294 -10.32 9.77 28.61
CA ASP A 294 -10.36 9.96 30.06
C ASP A 294 -9.80 11.34 30.48
N SER A 295 -10.01 11.71 31.74
CA SER A 295 -9.56 13.00 32.27
C SER A 295 -8.05 13.19 32.19
N VAL A 296 -7.27 12.12 32.29
CA VAL A 296 -5.80 12.16 32.21
C VAL A 296 -5.36 12.40 30.77
N GLN A 297 -6.00 11.76 29.81
CA GLN A 297 -5.78 11.94 28.37
C GLN A 297 -6.12 13.36 27.94
N LEU A 298 -7.28 13.88 28.36
CA LEU A 298 -7.67 15.26 28.10
C LEU A 298 -6.71 16.27 28.74
N ALA A 299 -6.30 16.04 29.99
CA ALA A 299 -5.34 16.91 30.66
C ALA A 299 -4.00 16.95 29.90
N LYS A 300 -3.50 15.81 29.42
CA LYS A 300 -2.29 15.73 28.59
C LYS A 300 -2.44 16.48 27.26
N LEU A 301 -3.60 16.35 26.60
CA LEU A 301 -3.87 17.05 25.35
C LEU A 301 -3.87 18.57 25.54
N HIS A 302 -4.55 19.06 26.58
CA HIS A 302 -4.58 20.50 26.90
C HIS A 302 -3.22 21.03 27.34
N TYR A 303 -2.45 20.25 28.10
CA TYR A 303 -1.08 20.60 28.47
C TYR A 303 -0.21 20.81 27.21
N ARG A 304 -0.31 19.91 26.23
CA ARG A 304 0.43 20.04 24.96
C ARG A 304 0.04 21.31 24.20
N LEU A 305 -1.26 21.62 24.11
CA LEU A 305 -1.74 22.85 23.49
C LEU A 305 -1.23 24.11 24.22
N ALA A 306 -1.31 24.12 25.56
CA ALA A 306 -0.81 25.23 26.36
C ALA A 306 0.71 25.43 26.19
N MET A 307 1.47 24.34 26.10
CA MET A 307 2.91 24.40 25.83
C MET A 307 3.22 24.99 24.45
N ILE A 308 2.45 24.61 23.43
CA ILE A 308 2.58 25.18 22.08
C ILE A 308 2.36 26.69 22.10
N TYR A 309 1.27 27.16 22.72
CA TYR A 309 1.01 28.60 22.83
C TYR A 309 2.10 29.34 23.60
N ARG A 310 2.55 28.78 24.73
CA ARG A 310 3.61 29.37 25.55
C ARG A 310 4.93 29.54 24.78
N LEU A 311 5.28 28.56 23.94
CA LEU A 311 6.50 28.62 23.12
C LEU A 311 6.34 29.62 21.99
N ALA A 312 5.17 29.68 21.34
CA ALA A 312 4.91 30.64 20.27
C ALA A 312 4.89 32.10 20.76
N ASP A 313 4.41 32.36 21.98
CA ASP A 313 4.39 33.70 22.57
C ASP A 313 5.78 34.18 23.02
N HIS A 314 6.68 33.27 23.40
CA HIS A 314 8.06 33.62 23.78
C HIS A 314 8.86 34.17 22.60
N ASP A 315 8.69 33.59 21.41
CA ASP A 315 9.38 34.03 20.19
C ASP A 315 8.88 35.39 19.65
N ALA A 316 7.68 35.83 20.04
CA ALA A 316 7.16 37.15 19.71
C ALA A 316 7.74 38.27 20.60
N MET A 317 8.43 37.93 21.69
CA MET A 317 9.07 38.88 22.61
C MET A 317 10.59 39.06 22.36
N ASP A 318 11.21 38.13 21.64
CA ASP A 318 12.66 38.15 21.31
C ASP A 318 12.95 38.57 19.85
N ALA A 319 11.93 38.97 19.08
CA ALA A 319 12.01 39.49 17.70
C ALA A 319 11.72 40.99 17.61
#